data_AF-A0A7X6AVA8-F1
#
_entry.id   AF-A0A7X6AVA8-F1
#
_cell.length_a   1.000
_cell.length_b   1.000
_cell.length_c   1.000
_cell.angle_alpha   90.00
_cell.angle_beta   90.00
_cell.angle_gamma   90.00
#
_symmetry.space_group_name_H-M   'P 1'
#
loop_
_entity.id
_entity.type
_entity.pdbx_description
1 polymer ?
#
loop_
_entity_poly.entity_id
_entity_poly.type
_entity_poly.pdbx_seq_one_letter_code
_entity_poly.pdbx_strand_id
1 'polypeptide(L)'
;MSGRRTRTICAVSLMAVLAPAAAGCSDDGGTPSSEVSRASAAVASARASAQAQLDKIKGGSQARREVKAGRVTRDSAGRALAPLTVTNGGRHTAGYAVEVNFRNASGDLVDAVLLRLTKVPPNKPTRATARSHRRLTGPITAQVGTAVRY
;
A
#
# COMPACT_ATOMS: atom_id res chain seq x y z
N MET A 1 -49.70 -5.44 32.67
CA MET A 1 -48.57 -5.97 31.87
C MET A 1 -47.36 -6.07 32.78
N SER A 2 -46.70 -7.22 32.75
CA SER A 2 -45.78 -7.75 33.76
C SER A 2 -44.51 -6.92 34.04
N GLY A 3 -44.09 -6.95 35.32
CA GLY A 3 -42.72 -7.31 35.69
C GLY A 3 -41.71 -6.19 35.93
N ARG A 4 -41.57 -5.76 37.19
CA ARG A 4 -40.34 -5.14 37.72
C ARG A 4 -39.17 -6.13 37.61
N ARG A 5 -37.96 -5.63 37.34
CA ARG A 5 -36.74 -6.11 38.00
C ARG A 5 -35.58 -5.11 37.83
N THR A 6 -35.41 -4.30 38.87
CA THR A 6 -34.23 -3.52 39.21
C THR A 6 -33.03 -4.45 39.35
N ARG A 7 -31.89 -4.10 38.75
CA ARG A 7 -30.57 -4.67 39.07
C ARG A 7 -29.52 -3.56 39.06
N THR A 8 -29.34 -2.96 40.22
CA THR A 8 -28.09 -2.34 40.67
C THR A 8 -27.02 -3.43 40.77
N ILE A 9 -25.73 -3.12 40.51
CA ILE A 9 -24.54 -3.51 41.32
C ILE A 9 -23.22 -3.33 40.51
N CYS A 10 -22.25 -2.74 41.21
CA CYS A 10 -20.79 -2.74 41.06
C CYS A 10 -20.10 -1.88 39.99
N ALA A 11 -19.66 -0.71 40.47
CA ALA A 11 -18.45 -0.04 40.05
C ALA A 11 -17.21 -0.96 40.10
N VAL A 12 -16.43 -0.97 39.03
CA VAL A 12 -15.00 -1.26 39.06
C VAL A 12 -14.30 -0.15 38.29
N SER A 13 -13.95 0.91 39.01
CA SER A 13 -13.00 1.92 38.57
C SER A 13 -11.61 1.31 38.53
N LEU A 14 -11.17 0.91 37.34
CA LEU A 14 -9.77 0.53 37.10
C LEU A 14 -8.97 1.82 36.85
N MET A 15 -8.40 2.39 37.92
CA MET A 15 -7.27 3.30 37.78
C MET A 15 -6.05 2.48 37.35
N ALA A 16 -5.64 2.63 36.09
CA ALA A 16 -4.30 2.25 35.66
C ALA A 16 -3.47 3.53 35.48
N VAL A 17 -2.59 3.77 36.43
CA VAL A 17 -1.57 4.83 36.43
C VAL A 17 -0.68 4.64 35.20
N LEU A 18 -0.74 5.56 34.23
CA LEU A 18 0.25 5.62 33.15
C LEU A 18 1.40 6.50 33.62
N ALA A 19 2.43 5.88 34.19
CA ALA A 19 3.70 6.54 34.46
C ALA A 19 4.38 6.94 33.12
N PRO A 20 4.93 8.15 32.99
CA PRO A 20 5.84 8.46 31.89
C PRO A 20 7.19 7.81 32.22
N ALA A 21 7.42 6.58 31.74
CA ALA A 21 8.77 6.07 31.63
C ALA A 21 9.43 6.83 30.47
N ALA A 22 10.19 7.86 30.80
CA ALA A 22 11.25 8.34 29.93
C ALA A 22 12.17 7.14 29.67
N ALA A 23 12.11 6.58 28.45
CA ALA A 23 13.11 5.65 27.98
C ALA A 23 14.40 6.46 27.83
N GLY A 24 15.23 6.36 28.88
CA GLY A 24 16.59 6.83 28.89
C GLY A 24 17.38 6.16 27.77
N CYS A 25 18.23 6.96 27.15
CA CYS A 25 19.34 6.47 26.36
C CYS A 25 20.26 5.65 27.27
N SER A 26 20.40 4.36 26.98
CA SER A 26 21.66 3.65 27.16
C SER A 26 21.88 2.74 25.96
N ASP A 27 23.03 2.97 25.34
CA ASP A 27 23.65 2.24 24.24
C ASP A 27 23.81 0.76 24.61
N ASP A 28 23.14 -0.14 23.87
CA ASP A 28 23.40 -1.58 23.92
C ASP A 28 23.13 -2.18 22.53
N GLY A 29 24.21 -2.63 21.89
CA GLY A 29 24.30 -3.00 20.47
C GLY A 29 23.50 -4.24 20.08
N GLY A 30 22.18 -4.10 19.95
CA GLY A 30 21.28 -5.11 19.41
C GLY A 30 20.87 -4.81 17.97
N THR A 31 21.67 -5.28 17.01
CA THR A 31 21.34 -5.54 15.60
C THR A 31 20.00 -4.94 15.07
N PRO A 32 20.00 -3.78 14.38
CA PRO A 32 18.81 -3.27 13.67
C PRO A 32 18.31 -4.22 12.56
N SER A 33 19.09 -5.25 12.22
CA SER A 33 18.79 -6.18 11.15
C SER A 33 17.50 -6.96 11.36
N SER A 34 17.04 -7.25 12.58
CA SER A 34 15.85 -8.09 12.79
C SER A 34 14.53 -7.39 12.45
N GLU A 35 14.37 -6.10 12.77
CA GLU A 35 13.18 -5.34 12.42
C GLU A 35 13.20 -4.92 10.94
N VAL A 36 14.37 -4.49 10.46
CA VAL A 36 14.59 -4.21 9.03
C VAL A 36 14.34 -5.47 8.19
N SER A 37 14.75 -6.65 8.65
CA SER A 37 14.51 -7.93 7.95
C SER A 37 13.04 -8.34 7.93
N ARG A 38 12.28 -8.09 9.00
CA ARG A 38 10.83 -8.37 9.00
C ARG A 38 10.07 -7.42 8.07
N ALA A 39 10.44 -6.14 8.07
CA ALA A 39 9.87 -5.15 7.17
C ALA A 39 10.19 -5.48 5.69
N SER A 40 11.45 -5.83 5.40
CA SER A 40 11.87 -6.22 4.05
C SER A 40 11.22 -7.53 3.59
N ALA A 41 11.09 -8.53 4.47
CA ALA A 41 10.41 -9.79 4.17
C ALA A 41 8.90 -9.63 3.92
N ALA A 42 8.22 -8.77 4.69
CA ALA A 42 6.80 -8.46 4.49
C ALA A 42 6.58 -7.76 3.14
N VAL A 43 7.48 -6.84 2.79
CA VAL A 43 7.47 -6.12 1.52
C VAL A 43 7.80 -7.04 0.34
N ALA A 44 8.80 -7.91 0.47
CA ALA A 44 9.12 -8.93 -0.52
C ALA A 44 7.95 -9.88 -0.75
N SER A 45 7.25 -10.28 0.32
CA SER A 45 6.05 -11.12 0.23
C SER A 45 4.88 -10.42 -0.45
N ALA A 46 4.68 -9.13 -0.19
CA ALA A 46 3.66 -8.32 -0.87
C ALA A 46 3.96 -8.20 -2.37
N ARG A 47 5.23 -7.95 -2.73
CA ARG A 47 5.70 -7.93 -4.12
C ARG A 47 5.55 -9.28 -4.80
N ALA A 48 5.94 -10.36 -4.14
CA ALA A 48 5.77 -11.72 -4.66
C ALA A 48 4.28 -12.06 -4.89
N SER A 49 3.40 -11.61 -4.00
CA SER A 49 1.95 -11.78 -4.17
C SER A 49 1.40 -10.99 -5.34
N ALA A 50 1.86 -9.75 -5.54
CA ALA A 50 1.50 -8.94 -6.70
C ALA A 50 2.02 -9.58 -8.00
N GLN A 51 3.27 -10.06 -8.01
CA GLN A 51 3.88 -10.78 -9.12
C GLN A 51 3.08 -12.03 -9.49
N ALA A 52 2.74 -12.87 -8.50
CA ALA A 52 1.96 -14.09 -8.72
C ALA A 52 0.55 -13.80 -9.28
N GLN A 53 -0.05 -12.65 -8.94
CA GLN A 53 -1.32 -12.25 -9.56
C GLN A 53 -1.17 -11.80 -11.00
N LEU A 54 -0.02 -11.23 -11.36
CA LEU A 54 0.31 -10.86 -12.74
C LEU A 54 0.63 -12.10 -13.57
N ASP A 55 1.33 -13.08 -13.01
CA ASP A 55 1.69 -14.34 -13.69
C ASP A 55 0.45 -15.21 -14.01
N LYS A 56 -0.64 -15.03 -13.26
CA LYS A 56 -1.94 -15.67 -13.57
C LYS A 56 -2.60 -15.11 -14.83
N ILE A 57 -2.15 -13.97 -15.35
CA ILE A 57 -2.69 -13.35 -16.56
C ILE A 57 -2.10 -14.07 -17.77
N LYS A 58 -2.88 -14.99 -18.35
CA LYS A 58 -2.49 -15.71 -19.58
C LYS A 58 -2.61 -14.79 -20.80
N GLY A 59 -1.61 -14.80 -21.67
CA GLY A 59 -1.59 -14.00 -22.91
C GLY A 59 -1.31 -12.51 -22.69
N GLY A 60 -0.95 -12.11 -21.46
CA GLY A 60 -0.66 -10.72 -21.15
C GLY A 60 0.66 -10.23 -21.77
N SER A 61 0.68 -8.98 -22.23
CA SER A 61 1.88 -8.33 -22.78
C SER A 61 2.47 -7.33 -21.78
N GLN A 62 3.80 -7.24 -21.71
CA GLN A 62 4.50 -6.29 -20.82
C GLN A 62 4.17 -4.86 -21.24
N ALA A 63 3.54 -4.11 -20.34
CA ALA A 63 2.98 -2.79 -20.62
C ALA A 63 3.58 -1.69 -19.72
N ARG A 64 4.73 -1.94 -19.06
CA ARG A 64 5.34 -0.96 -18.14
C ARG A 64 5.57 0.41 -18.78
N ARG A 65 5.95 0.44 -20.06
CA ARG A 65 6.19 1.69 -20.82
C ARG A 65 4.91 2.47 -21.13
N GLU A 66 3.75 1.81 -21.06
CA GLU A 66 2.42 2.38 -21.30
C GLU A 66 1.84 3.05 -20.03
N VAL A 67 2.52 2.92 -18.88
CA VAL A 67 2.07 3.46 -17.59
C VAL A 67 3.06 4.50 -17.08
N LYS A 68 2.52 5.66 -16.67
CA LYS A 68 3.28 6.74 -16.03
C LYS A 68 2.74 7.02 -14.65
N ALA A 69 3.61 7.00 -13.64
CA ALA A 69 3.29 7.48 -12.30
C ALA A 69 3.60 8.98 -12.19
N GLY A 70 2.66 9.74 -11.63
CA GLY A 70 2.83 11.14 -11.31
C GLY A 70 3.34 11.38 -9.89
N ARG A 71 3.40 12.65 -9.50
CA ARG A 71 3.82 13.07 -8.16
C ARG A 71 2.88 12.51 -7.10
N VAL A 72 3.47 11.91 -6.06
CA VAL A 72 2.73 11.38 -4.91
C VAL A 72 2.19 12.53 -4.04
N THR A 73 0.92 12.44 -3.69
CA THR A 73 0.26 13.29 -2.68
C THR A 73 -0.24 12.43 -1.52
N ARG A 74 -1.00 13.02 -0.58
CA ARG A 74 -1.59 12.29 0.55
C ARG A 74 -3.08 12.55 0.66
N ASP A 75 -3.82 11.53 1.10
CA ASP A 75 -5.20 11.70 1.56
C ASP A 75 -5.25 12.25 3.01
N SER A 76 -6.45 12.59 3.49
CA SER A 76 -6.66 13.08 4.85
C SER A 76 -6.30 12.07 5.95
N ALA A 77 -6.22 10.77 5.61
CA ALA A 77 -5.78 9.73 6.53
C ALA A 77 -4.25 9.57 6.55
N GLY A 78 -3.50 10.26 5.69
CA GLY A 78 -2.05 10.16 5.56
C GLY A 78 -1.56 8.98 4.70
N ARG A 79 -2.43 8.40 3.88
CA ARG A 79 -2.04 7.40 2.86
C ARG A 79 -1.53 8.10 1.62
N ALA A 80 -0.52 7.52 1.00
CA ALA A 80 0.04 8.03 -0.23
C ALA A 80 -0.92 7.78 -1.40
N LEU A 81 -1.06 8.79 -2.26
CA LEU A 81 -1.83 8.74 -3.50
C LEU A 81 -0.87 8.97 -4.67
N ALA A 82 -0.73 7.98 -5.54
CA ALA A 82 0.03 8.12 -6.77
C ALA A 82 -0.95 8.18 -7.96
N PRO A 83 -1.10 9.33 -8.62
CA PRO A 83 -1.85 9.39 -9.87
C PRO A 83 -1.11 8.60 -10.95
N LEU A 84 -1.83 7.78 -11.69
CA LEU A 84 -1.34 7.00 -12.81
C LEU A 84 -2.01 7.47 -14.09
N THR A 85 -1.23 7.46 -15.17
CA THR A 85 -1.74 7.59 -16.54
C THR A 85 -1.37 6.33 -17.31
N VAL A 86 -2.37 5.61 -17.79
CA VAL A 86 -2.22 4.39 -18.61
C VAL A 86 -2.64 4.74 -20.03
N THR A 87 -1.75 4.53 -21.01
CA THR A 87 -2.04 4.79 -22.42
C THR A 87 -1.95 3.49 -23.19
N ASN A 88 -3.10 2.94 -23.59
CA ASN A 88 -3.13 1.65 -24.29
C ASN A 88 -2.58 1.77 -25.70
N GLY A 89 -1.42 1.15 -25.96
CA GLY A 89 -0.77 1.11 -27.28
C GLY A 89 -1.39 0.11 -28.26
N GLY A 90 -2.41 -0.63 -27.85
CA GLY A 90 -3.12 -1.60 -28.68
C GLY A 90 -4.18 -0.98 -29.60
N ARG A 91 -4.75 -1.81 -30.47
CA ARG A 91 -5.82 -1.44 -31.41
C ARG A 91 -7.23 -1.56 -30.82
N HIS A 92 -7.37 -2.29 -29.72
CA HIS A 92 -8.65 -2.56 -29.06
C HIS A 92 -8.60 -2.18 -27.57
N THR A 93 -9.77 -2.05 -26.96
CA THR A 93 -9.89 -1.89 -25.50
C THR A 93 -9.26 -3.09 -24.80
N ALA A 94 -8.50 -2.83 -23.73
CA ALA A 94 -7.81 -3.87 -22.98
C ALA A 94 -7.90 -3.65 -21.46
N GLY A 95 -7.67 -4.72 -20.71
CA GLY A 95 -7.43 -4.71 -19.29
C GLY A 95 -5.96 -4.45 -18.98
N TYR A 96 -5.70 -3.88 -17.80
CA TYR A 96 -4.36 -3.61 -17.28
C TYR A 96 -4.28 -4.04 -15.84
N ALA A 97 -3.22 -4.74 -15.49
CA ALA A 97 -2.82 -4.96 -14.12
C ALA A 97 -1.47 -4.28 -13.89
N VAL A 98 -1.43 -3.35 -12.93
CA VAL A 98 -0.29 -2.47 -12.69
C VAL A 98 0.13 -2.56 -11.23
N GLU A 99 1.35 -3.00 -10.98
CA GLU A 99 1.98 -2.92 -9.67
C GLU A 99 2.65 -1.55 -9.51
N VAL A 100 2.28 -0.86 -8.44
CA VAL A 100 2.88 0.41 -8.02
C VAL A 100 3.62 0.21 -6.71
N ASN A 101 4.89 0.56 -6.73
CA ASN A 101 5.82 0.49 -5.61
C ASN A 101 5.98 1.88 -4.99
N PHE A 102 5.61 2.03 -3.73
CA PHE A 102 5.90 3.24 -2.95
C PHE A 102 7.24 3.11 -2.25
N ARG A 103 8.12 4.09 -2.42
CA ARG A 103 9.47 4.09 -1.84
C ARG A 103 9.74 5.33 -1.00
N ASN A 104 10.52 5.17 0.06
CA ASN A 104 11.01 6.28 0.88
C ASN A 104 12.19 7.02 0.18
N ALA A 105 12.75 8.05 0.81
CA ALA A 105 13.92 8.78 0.28
C ALA A 105 15.18 7.92 0.12
N SER A 106 15.37 6.90 0.97
CA SER A 106 16.48 5.96 0.89
C SER A 106 16.34 4.98 -0.29
N GLY A 107 15.17 4.94 -0.94
CA GLY A 107 14.87 4.03 -2.02
C GLY A 107 14.26 2.70 -1.57
N ASP A 108 14.01 2.51 -0.27
CA ASP A 108 13.42 1.29 0.25
C ASP A 108 11.95 1.18 -0.14
N LEU A 109 11.51 -0.03 -0.48
CA LEU A 109 10.11 -0.31 -0.75
C LEU A 109 9.34 -0.33 0.59
N VAL A 110 8.36 0.56 0.73
CA VAL A 110 7.57 0.72 1.96
C VAL A 110 6.12 0.28 1.81
N ASP A 111 5.62 0.20 0.57
CA ASP A 111 4.33 -0.39 0.24
C ASP A 111 4.27 -0.76 -1.26
N ALA A 112 3.41 -1.71 -1.62
CA ALA A 112 3.17 -2.11 -3.00
C ALA A 112 1.66 -2.30 -3.22
N VAL A 113 1.13 -1.79 -4.33
CA VAL A 113 -0.30 -1.80 -4.66
C VAL A 113 -0.50 -2.35 -6.06
N LEU A 114 -1.43 -3.29 -6.22
CA LEU A 114 -1.86 -3.79 -7.53
C LEU A 114 -3.17 -3.11 -7.94
N LEU A 115 -3.15 -2.37 -9.05
CA LEU A 115 -4.34 -1.81 -9.67
C LEU A 115 -4.76 -2.63 -10.88
N ARG A 116 -6.07 -2.89 -10.97
CA ARG A 116 -6.67 -3.50 -12.15
C ARG A 116 -7.62 -2.51 -12.81
N LEU A 117 -7.35 -2.18 -14.07
CA LEU A 117 -8.25 -1.42 -14.94
C LEU A 117 -8.82 -2.38 -15.96
N THR A 118 -10.14 -2.49 -16.08
CA THR A 118 -10.77 -3.49 -16.96
C THR A 118 -11.17 -2.95 -18.33
N LYS A 119 -11.18 -1.63 -18.52
CA LYS A 119 -11.66 -0.97 -19.73
C LYS A 119 -10.78 0.24 -20.08
N VAL A 120 -9.59 -0.01 -20.63
CA VAL A 120 -8.70 1.05 -21.12
C VAL A 120 -8.84 1.17 -22.64
N PRO A 121 -9.48 2.23 -23.16
CA PRO A 121 -9.68 2.41 -24.59
C PRO A 121 -8.35 2.54 -25.35
N PRO A 122 -8.29 2.12 -26.62
CA PRO A 122 -7.07 2.17 -27.42
C PRO A 122 -6.63 3.62 -27.65
N ASN A 123 -5.32 3.85 -27.59
CA ASN A 123 -4.62 5.10 -27.89
C ASN A 123 -5.09 6.33 -27.10
N LYS A 124 -5.81 6.13 -25.99
CA LYS A 124 -6.28 7.22 -25.12
C LYS A 124 -5.72 7.06 -23.71
N PRO A 125 -5.25 8.15 -23.09
CA PRO A 125 -4.82 8.12 -21.70
C PRO A 125 -6.02 7.89 -20.79
N THR A 126 -5.91 6.91 -19.90
CA THR A 126 -6.86 6.63 -18.82
C THR A 126 -6.18 6.93 -17.49
N ARG A 127 -6.87 7.69 -16.64
CA ARG A 127 -6.35 8.05 -15.31
C ARG A 127 -6.82 7.03 -14.27
N ALA A 128 -5.92 6.70 -13.36
CA ALA A 128 -6.23 5.93 -12.15
C ALA A 128 -5.39 6.48 -11.00
N THR A 129 -5.68 6.06 -9.77
CA THR A 129 -4.91 6.48 -8.60
C THR A 129 -4.58 5.25 -7.77
N ALA A 130 -3.29 5.00 -7.55
CA ALA A 130 -2.82 4.04 -6.56
C ALA A 130 -2.91 4.66 -5.18
N ARG A 131 -3.55 3.97 -4.23
CA ARG A 131 -3.56 4.38 -2.82
C ARG A 131 -2.83 3.34 -1.99
N SER A 132 -1.87 3.78 -1.19
CA SER A 132 -1.16 2.90 -0.24
C SER A 132 -2.14 2.23 0.74
N HIS A 133 -1.82 1.03 1.18
CA HIS A 133 -2.61 0.29 2.17
C HIS A 133 -2.48 0.90 3.57
N ARG A 134 -1.29 1.43 3.87
CA ARG A 134 -0.93 2.02 5.16
C ARG A 134 -0.59 3.50 5.05
N ARG A 135 -0.58 4.18 6.20
CA ARG A 135 -0.10 5.57 6.31
C ARG A 135 1.40 5.59 6.06
N LEU A 136 1.87 6.55 5.26
CA LEU A 136 3.29 6.67 4.89
C LEU A 136 3.81 8.07 5.26
N THR A 137 4.87 8.10 6.05
CA THR A 137 5.53 9.30 6.56
C THR A 137 6.79 9.63 5.75
N GLY A 138 7.26 10.88 5.85
CA GLY A 138 8.46 11.33 5.13
C GLY A 138 8.27 11.51 3.61
N PRO A 139 9.33 11.81 2.85
CA PRO A 139 9.26 11.88 1.39
C PRO A 139 8.95 10.50 0.80
N ILE A 140 7.91 10.42 -0.04
CA ILE A 140 7.49 9.18 -0.71
C ILE A 140 7.46 9.39 -2.22
N THR A 141 8.01 8.43 -2.96
CA THR A 141 7.91 8.34 -4.42
C THR A 141 7.11 7.11 -4.83
N ALA A 142 6.54 7.14 -6.04
CA ALA A 142 5.84 5.99 -6.62
C ALA A 142 6.52 5.59 -7.93
N GLN A 143 6.76 4.30 -8.09
CA GLN A 143 7.37 3.71 -9.27
C GLN A 143 6.48 2.59 -9.81
N VAL A 144 6.34 2.50 -11.12
CA VAL A 144 5.68 1.35 -11.74
C VAL A 144 6.66 0.18 -11.73
N GLY A 145 6.33 -0.87 -10.98
CA GLY A 145 7.13 -2.09 -10.91
C GLY A 145 6.91 -2.93 -12.16
N THR A 146 5.78 -3.63 -12.19
CA THR A 146 5.36 -4.47 -13.32
C THR A 146 4.01 -3.97 -13.84
N ALA A 147 3.80 -4.04 -15.15
CA ALA A 147 2.48 -3.81 -15.72
C ALA A 147 2.22 -4.77 -16.86
N VAL A 148 1.02 -5.32 -16.90
CA VAL A 148 0.58 -6.30 -17.89
C VAL A 148 -0.72 -5.83 -18.52
N ARG A 149 -0.79 -5.84 -19.86
CA ARG A 149 -2.00 -5.62 -20.65
C ARG A 149 -2.60 -6.96 -21.06
N TYR A 150 -3.91 -7.15 -20.92
CA TYR A 150 -4.63 -8.38 -21.24
C TYR A 150 -6.03 -8.16 -21.82
#